data_AF-A0A1I6ELB9-F1
#
_entry.id   AF-A0A1I6ELB9-F1
#
_cell.length_a   1.000
_cell.length_b   1.000
_cell.length_c   1.000
_cell.angle_alpha   90.00
_cell.angle_beta   90.00
_cell.angle_gamma   90.00
#
_symmetry.space_group_name_H-M   'P 1'
#
loop_
_entity.id
_entity.type
_entity.pdbx_description
1 polymer ?
#
loop_
_entity_poly.entity_id
_entity_poly.type
_entity_poly.pdbx_seq_one_letter_code
_entity_poly.pdbx_strand_id
1 'polypeptide(L)'
;MRKIIAALAACLVLAGCGLGRWEGEIRFKVTSINNCYAGYSDVICATRIYLDLAGALPAGAPGKTSFKGAFAEPDDFEDESKVRDEVAVGDEIICVGQEQSEGFEYLNGIPLQLSKCRIA
;
A
#
# COMPACT_ATOMS: atom_id res chain seq x y z
N MET A 1 54.00 17.60 -15.58
CA MET A 1 53.39 18.57 -14.61
C MET A 1 52.59 19.61 -15.38
N ARG A 2 51.50 20.11 -14.77
CA ARG A 2 50.31 20.82 -15.33
C ARG A 2 49.16 19.83 -15.55
N LYS A 3 48.49 19.30 -14.52
CA LYS A 3 47.69 19.87 -13.42
C LYS A 3 46.36 20.53 -13.89
N ILE A 4 45.28 19.91 -13.39
CA ILE A 4 43.91 20.40 -13.15
C ILE A 4 42.99 20.50 -14.38
N ILE A 5 42.27 19.41 -14.67
CA ILE A 5 40.93 19.51 -15.26
C ILE A 5 39.96 19.12 -14.16
N ALA A 6 39.16 20.11 -13.77
CA ALA A 6 38.07 19.99 -12.83
C ALA A 6 37.09 18.91 -13.29
N ALA A 7 36.91 17.88 -12.45
CA ALA A 7 35.80 16.94 -12.55
C ALA A 7 35.06 16.89 -11.21
N LEU A 8 34.69 18.08 -10.71
CA LEU A 8 33.78 18.24 -9.57
C LEU A 8 32.38 18.52 -10.12
N ALA A 9 31.78 17.53 -10.79
CA ALA A 9 30.42 17.65 -11.33
C ALA A 9 29.73 16.29 -11.50
N ALA A 10 29.93 15.33 -10.59
CA ALA A 10 29.30 14.01 -10.70
C ALA A 10 28.72 13.45 -9.40
N CYS A 11 28.54 14.28 -8.37
CA CYS A 11 27.72 13.90 -7.22
C CYS A 11 26.57 14.89 -7.02
N LEU A 12 25.82 15.17 -8.09
CA LEU A 12 24.37 15.27 -7.93
C LEU A 12 23.86 13.84 -7.71
N VAL A 13 24.13 13.29 -6.53
CA VAL A 13 23.23 12.29 -5.98
C VAL A 13 21.95 13.08 -5.78
N LEU A 14 20.95 12.82 -6.62
CA LEU A 14 19.57 13.24 -6.38
C LEU A 14 19.14 12.57 -5.07
N ALA A 15 19.57 13.11 -3.94
CA ALA A 15 18.82 13.04 -2.72
C ALA A 15 17.56 13.85 -3.03
N GLY A 16 16.52 13.15 -3.47
CA GLY A 16 15.15 13.65 -3.52
C GLY A 16 14.69 13.97 -2.10
N CYS A 17 15.24 15.04 -1.54
CA CYS A 17 14.80 15.64 -0.30
C CYS A 17 13.75 16.68 -0.67
N GLY A 18 12.48 16.35 -0.43
CA GLY A 18 11.43 17.37 -0.43
C GLY A 18 10.05 16.83 -0.76
N LEU A 19 9.32 16.37 0.27
CA LEU A 19 7.85 16.46 0.36
C LEU A 19 7.01 15.57 -0.58
N GLY A 20 7.59 14.53 -1.18
CA GLY A 20 6.80 13.52 -1.90
C GLY A 20 6.18 12.55 -0.92
N ARG A 21 4.84 12.47 -0.86
CA ARG A 21 4.15 11.37 -0.19
C ARG A 21 4.61 10.06 -0.82
N TRP A 22 4.96 9.08 -0.01
CA TRP A 22 5.46 7.80 -0.53
C TRP A 22 4.35 7.06 -1.31
N GLU A 23 4.70 6.46 -2.46
CA GLU A 23 3.82 5.60 -3.26
C GLU A 23 4.62 4.39 -3.76
N GLY A 24 4.04 3.19 -3.72
CA GLY A 24 4.66 2.00 -4.29
C GLY A 24 3.78 0.75 -4.28
N GLU A 25 4.09 -0.19 -5.17
CA GLU A 25 3.42 -1.49 -5.21
C GLU A 25 3.87 -2.38 -4.05
N ILE A 26 2.91 -2.98 -3.37
CA ILE A 26 3.12 -3.89 -2.26
C ILE A 26 2.37 -5.18 -2.55
N ARG A 27 3.04 -6.30 -2.30
CA ARG A 27 2.45 -7.62 -2.38
C ARG A 27 1.89 -8.02 -1.02
N PHE A 28 0.67 -8.51 -1.03
CA PHE A 28 -0.05 -8.98 0.13
C PHE A 28 -0.56 -10.40 -0.09
N LYS A 29 -0.85 -11.10 0.99
CA LYS A 29 -1.60 -12.35 1.02
C LYS A 29 -2.96 -12.10 1.66
N VAL A 30 -4.02 -12.61 1.04
CA VAL A 30 -5.37 -12.57 1.58
C VAL A 30 -5.47 -13.53 2.76
N THR A 31 -5.82 -13.01 3.94
CA THR A 31 -5.93 -13.80 5.17
C THR A 31 -7.37 -14.09 5.56
N SER A 32 -8.29 -13.17 5.28
CA SER A 32 -9.73 -13.37 5.52
C SER A 32 -10.56 -12.43 4.66
N ILE A 33 -11.82 -12.80 4.41
CA ILE A 33 -12.80 -11.99 3.70
C ILE A 33 -14.04 -11.89 4.58
N ASN A 34 -14.38 -10.68 5.02
CA ASN A 34 -15.55 -10.41 5.85
C ASN A 34 -16.59 -9.65 5.03
N ASN A 35 -17.82 -10.17 4.95
CA ASN A 35 -18.92 -9.51 4.23
C ASN A 35 -19.79 -8.63 5.12
N CYS A 36 -19.66 -8.78 6.44
CA CYS A 36 -20.18 -7.86 7.43
C CYS A 36 -19.21 -7.78 8.61
N TYR A 37 -19.12 -6.63 9.25
CA TYR A 37 -18.28 -6.39 10.43
C TYR A 37 -19.03 -5.54 11.46
N ALA A 38 -18.61 -5.64 12.72
CA ALA A 38 -19.13 -4.80 13.79
C ALA A 38 -18.60 -3.37 13.61
N GLY A 39 -19.50 -2.44 13.30
CA GLY A 39 -19.26 -1.01 13.40
C GLY A 39 -19.35 -0.51 14.85
N TYR A 40 -19.25 0.81 15.04
CA TYR A 40 -19.29 1.42 16.37
C TYR A 40 -20.65 1.28 17.06
N SER A 41 -21.74 1.31 16.30
CA SER A 41 -23.12 1.25 16.80
C SER A 41 -23.99 0.19 16.13
N ASP A 42 -23.56 -0.37 15.01
CA ASP A 42 -24.33 -1.20 14.10
C ASP A 42 -23.45 -2.26 13.42
N VAL A 43 -24.09 -3.24 12.77
CA VAL A 43 -23.38 -4.17 11.88
C VAL A 43 -23.36 -3.55 10.49
N ILE A 44 -22.16 -3.33 9.95
CA ILE A 44 -21.96 -2.82 8.60
C ILE A 44 -21.75 -4.03 7.69
N CYS A 45 -22.58 -4.17 6.66
CA CYS A 45 -22.43 -5.21 5.65
C CYS A 45 -21.74 -4.65 4.41
N ALA A 46 -20.42 -4.57 4.49
CA ALA A 46 -19.52 -4.27 3.39
C ALA A 46 -18.39 -5.32 3.35
N THR A 47 -17.91 -5.61 2.14
CA THR A 47 -16.84 -6.59 1.91
C THR A 47 -15.49 -5.99 2.26
N ARG A 48 -14.77 -6.61 3.20
CA ARG A 48 -13.37 -6.30 3.51
C ARG A 48 -12.50 -7.52 3.31
N ILE A 49 -11.44 -7.34 2.54
CA ILE A 49 -10.44 -8.36 2.23
C ILE A 49 -9.21 -8.03 3.07
N TYR A 50 -8.97 -8.80 4.13
CA TYR A 50 -7.86 -8.57 5.04
C TYR A 50 -6.56 -9.14 4.48
N LEU A 51 -5.49 -8.39 4.70
CA LEU A 51 -4.21 -8.54 4.01
C LEU A 51 -3.06 -8.62 5.02
N ASP A 52 -2.15 -9.55 4.77
CA ASP A 52 -0.83 -9.58 5.41
C ASP A 52 0.26 -9.34 4.36
N LEU A 53 1.33 -8.65 4.74
CA LEU A 53 2.47 -8.40 3.85
C LEU A 53 3.08 -9.72 3.36
N ALA A 54 3.22 -9.84 2.05
CA ALA A 54 3.88 -10.96 1.39
C ALA A 54 5.19 -10.46 0.75
N GLY A 55 6.32 -10.92 1.28
CA GLY A 55 7.64 -10.56 0.76
C GLY A 55 8.23 -9.27 1.36
N ALA A 56 9.12 -8.64 0.60
CA ALA A 56 9.84 -7.44 1.01
C ALA A 56 9.06 -6.17 0.67
N LEU A 57 9.13 -5.16 1.54
CA LEU A 57 8.60 -3.84 1.25
C LEU A 57 9.52 -3.09 0.27
N PRO A 58 8.97 -2.29 -0.64
CA PRO A 58 9.77 -1.41 -1.50
C PRO A 58 10.52 -0.36 -0.66
N ALA A 59 11.59 0.18 -1.24
CA ALA A 59 12.42 1.18 -0.56
C ALA A 59 11.61 2.44 -0.22
N GLY A 60 11.81 2.97 0.98
CA GLY A 60 11.13 4.17 1.46
C GLY A 60 9.71 3.94 1.97
N ALA A 61 9.18 2.71 1.90
CA ALA A 61 7.86 2.39 2.45
C ALA A 61 7.80 2.60 3.96
N PRO A 62 6.60 2.91 4.51
CA PRO A 62 6.34 2.83 5.93
C PRO A 62 6.76 1.48 6.53
N GLY A 63 7.04 1.45 7.83
CA GLY A 63 7.42 0.21 8.51
C GLY A 63 6.34 -0.87 8.40
N LYS A 64 6.73 -2.14 8.51
CA LYS A 64 5.79 -3.28 8.42
C LYS A 64 4.56 -3.16 9.34
N THR A 65 4.73 -2.54 10.51
CA THR A 65 3.67 -2.30 11.49
C THR A 65 2.54 -1.42 10.97
N SER A 66 2.83 -0.55 10.00
CA SER A 66 1.84 0.32 9.34
C SER A 66 0.77 -0.48 8.60
N PHE A 67 1.12 -1.66 8.11
CA PHE A 67 0.27 -2.52 7.31
C PHE A 67 -0.45 -3.62 8.13
N LYS A 68 -0.33 -3.61 9.46
CA LYS A 68 -0.91 -4.67 10.30
C LYS A 68 -2.44 -4.64 10.24
N GLY A 69 -3.10 -5.70 9.80
CA GLY A 69 -4.56 -5.67 9.65
C GLY A 69 -5.02 -4.70 8.56
N ALA A 70 -4.15 -4.45 7.57
CA ALA A 70 -4.54 -3.81 6.33
C ALA A 70 -5.71 -4.59 5.70
N PHE A 71 -6.58 -3.86 5.02
CA PHE A 71 -7.64 -4.44 4.23
C PHE A 71 -7.79 -3.65 2.94
N ALA A 72 -8.38 -4.29 1.94
CA ALA A 72 -8.87 -3.65 0.74
C ALA A 72 -10.38 -3.91 0.63
N GLU A 73 -11.09 -2.93 0.08
CA GLU A 73 -12.50 -3.03 -0.29
C GLU A 73 -12.60 -3.25 -1.82
N PRO A 74 -13.74 -3.74 -2.36
CA PRO A 74 -13.85 -4.05 -3.79
C PRO A 74 -13.52 -2.86 -4.73
N ASP A 75 -13.80 -1.64 -4.29
CA ASP A 75 -13.51 -0.40 -5.02
C ASP A 75 -12.03 -0.01 -5.02
N ASP A 76 -11.21 -0.62 -4.16
CA ASP A 76 -9.76 -0.50 -4.21
C ASP A 76 -9.15 -1.31 -5.37
N PHE A 77 -9.89 -2.23 -5.99
CA PHE A 77 -9.40 -3.06 -7.09
C PHE A 77 -9.54 -2.36 -8.45
N GLU A 78 -8.62 -2.66 -9.38
CA GLU A 78 -8.69 -2.13 -10.75
C GLU A 78 -9.94 -2.62 -11.50
N ASP A 79 -10.45 -3.80 -11.15
CA ASP A 79 -11.66 -4.40 -11.71
C ASP A 79 -12.55 -4.93 -10.56
N GLU A 80 -13.37 -4.04 -10.01
CA GLU A 80 -14.30 -4.34 -8.90
C GLU A 80 -15.20 -5.56 -9.19
N SER A 81 -15.58 -5.76 -10.46
CA SER A 81 -16.53 -6.81 -10.85
C SER A 81 -16.01 -8.23 -10.60
N LYS A 82 -14.69 -8.39 -10.54
CA LYS A 82 -14.02 -9.68 -10.34
C LYS A 82 -13.80 -10.04 -8.89
N VAL A 83 -13.94 -9.07 -7.98
CA VAL A 83 -13.54 -9.26 -6.58
C VAL A 83 -14.33 -10.36 -5.89
N ARG A 84 -15.66 -10.41 -6.09
CA ARG A 84 -16.53 -11.39 -5.41
C ARG A 84 -16.31 -12.83 -5.88
N ASP A 85 -15.91 -13.02 -7.14
CA ASP A 85 -15.84 -14.34 -7.76
C ASP A 85 -14.41 -14.89 -7.84
N GLU A 86 -13.40 -14.01 -7.87
CA GLU A 86 -12.02 -14.40 -8.13
C GLU A 86 -11.09 -14.30 -6.92
N VAL A 87 -11.37 -13.43 -5.93
CA VAL A 87 -10.48 -13.26 -4.77
C VAL A 87 -10.83 -14.28 -3.67
N ALA A 88 -9.85 -15.09 -3.28
CA ALA A 88 -9.98 -16.10 -2.25
C ALA A 88 -8.92 -15.96 -1.14
N VAL A 89 -9.22 -16.54 0.03
CA VAL A 89 -8.25 -16.65 1.12
C VAL A 89 -7.06 -17.48 0.66
N GLY A 90 -5.85 -16.95 0.87
CA GLY A 90 -4.61 -17.57 0.45
C GLY A 90 -4.01 -16.97 -0.81
N ASP A 91 -4.79 -16.24 -1.60
CA ASP A 91 -4.31 -15.56 -2.81
C ASP A 91 -3.29 -14.49 -2.47
N GLU A 92 -2.37 -14.27 -3.40
CA GLU A 92 -1.52 -13.09 -3.38
C GLU A 92 -2.16 -12.00 -4.24
N ILE A 93 -2.18 -10.79 -3.70
CA ILE A 93 -2.63 -9.60 -4.43
C ILE A 93 -1.54 -8.54 -4.39
N ILE A 94 -1.49 -7.70 -5.42
CA ILE A 94 -0.64 -6.52 -5.48
C ILE A 94 -1.55 -5.30 -5.38
N CYS A 95 -1.24 -4.40 -4.47
CA CYS A 95 -1.91 -3.11 -4.34
C CYS A 95 -0.88 -1.98 -4.40
N VAL A 96 -1.29 -0.82 -4.89
CA VAL A 96 -0.53 0.43 -4.77
C VAL A 96 -0.82 1.03 -3.40
N GLY A 97 0.18 1.07 -2.53
CA GLY A 97 0.14 1.81 -1.27
C GLY A 97 0.58 3.25 -1.48
N GLN A 98 -0.19 4.20 -0.97
CA GLN A 98 0.11 5.63 -1.07
C GLN A 98 -0.08 6.30 0.29
N GLU A 99 0.93 7.02 0.77
CA GLU A 99 0.78 7.92 1.92
C GLU A 99 -0.15 9.07 1.53
N GLN A 100 -1.15 9.34 2.36
CA GLN A 100 -2.06 10.46 2.24
C GLN A 100 -1.66 11.59 3.21
N SER A 101 -2.13 12.81 2.97
CA SER A 101 -2.14 13.83 4.02
C SER A 101 -3.27 13.54 5.01
N GLU A 102 -3.19 14.13 6.19
CA GLU A 102 -4.25 14.17 7.19
C GLU A 102 -5.65 14.31 6.56
N GLY A 103 -6.62 13.55 7.09
CA GLY A 103 -8.05 13.63 6.69
C GLY A 103 -8.65 12.37 6.06
N PHE A 104 -7.87 11.31 5.81
CA PHE A 104 -8.35 10.02 5.28
C PHE A 104 -8.32 8.91 6.34
N GLU A 105 -9.15 7.88 6.15
CA GLU A 105 -9.22 6.71 7.04
C GLU A 105 -7.82 6.11 7.24
N TYR A 106 -7.43 5.94 8.51
CA TYR A 106 -6.08 5.57 8.86
C TYR A 106 -5.94 4.04 8.89
N LEU A 107 -5.03 3.49 8.08
CA LEU A 107 -4.49 2.15 8.36
C LEU A 107 -3.55 2.27 9.58
N ASN A 108 -4.01 1.84 10.75
CA ASN A 108 -3.28 1.88 12.02
C ASN A 108 -2.73 3.26 12.44
N GLY A 109 -3.47 4.34 12.20
CA GLY A 109 -3.04 5.68 12.57
C GLY A 109 -2.02 6.31 11.62
N ILE A 110 -1.75 5.69 10.46
CA ILE A 110 -0.97 6.29 9.37
C ILE A 110 -1.94 6.59 8.22
N PRO A 111 -1.91 7.80 7.64
CA PRO A 111 -2.69 8.12 6.46
C PRO A 111 -2.08 7.36 5.29
N LEU A 112 -2.51 6.13 5.07
CA LEU A 112 -2.01 5.22 4.06
C LEU A 112 -3.23 4.59 3.40
N GLN A 113 -3.35 4.77 2.09
CA GLN A 113 -4.42 4.21 1.29
C GLN A 113 -3.86 3.08 0.41
N LEU A 114 -4.61 1.99 0.29
CA LEU A 114 -4.40 0.99 -0.75
C LEU A 114 -5.33 1.30 -1.92
N SER A 115 -4.86 1.07 -3.14
CA SER A 115 -5.67 1.25 -4.36
C SER A 115 -5.08 0.43 -5.50
N LYS A 116 -5.81 0.34 -6.62
CA LYS A 116 -5.39 -0.40 -7.82
C LYS A 116 -4.95 -1.83 -7.49
N CYS A 117 -5.68 -2.46 -6.58
CA CYS A 117 -5.45 -3.84 -6.19
C CYS A 117 -5.77 -4.78 -7.36
N ARG A 118 -4.98 -5.85 -7.49
CA ARG A 118 -5.16 -6.90 -8.49
C ARG A 118 -4.58 -8.22 -7.98
N ILE A 119 -5.15 -9.34 -8.43
CA ILE A 119 -4.58 -10.66 -8.17
C ILE A 119 -3.19 -10.73 -8.82
N ALA A 120 -2.21 -11.26 -8.08
CA ALA A 120 -0.78 -11.23 -8.42
C ALA A 120 -0.35 -12.25 -9.48
#